data_AF-A0A6I3HT52-F1
#
_entry.id   AF-A0A6I3HT52-F1
#
_cell.length_a   1.000
_cell.length_b   1.000
_cell.length_c   1.000
_cell.angle_alpha   90.00
_cell.angle_beta   90.00
_cell.angle_gamma   90.00
#
_symmetry.space_group_name_H-M   'P 1'
#
loop_
_entity.id
_entity.type
_entity.pdbx_description
1 polymer ?
#
loop_
_entity_poly.entity_id
_entity_poly.type
_entity_poly.pdbx_seq_one_letter_code
_entity_poly.pdbx_strand_id
1 'polypeptide(L)'
;MARRRSPAMLHALGMVAPGTPLREGFDRILQSGMGALIVVGDGPDVLNICSGGFLLDAAFSPQRLSELAKMDGAIVLASNASRIARANVHLVPKPNVPTSETGTRHRTAERVARSITVPVISVSEDMSIIAVYVGDEKHQLMPIPRLLDRANQAMKTLERYKERLVEVSNNLNALEVQGAVTVRDVVVMLQRTEMVLRIAEE
;
A
#
# COMPACT_ATOMS: atom_id res chain seq x y z
N MET A 1 16.05 9.81 4.45
CA MET A 1 14.81 10.14 3.69
C MET A 1 14.20 8.85 3.19
N ALA A 2 12.94 8.58 3.51
CA ALA A 2 12.21 7.46 2.91
C ALA A 2 12.24 7.64 1.38
N ARG A 3 12.64 6.61 0.65
CA ARG A 3 12.68 6.65 -0.82
C ARG A 3 11.26 6.98 -1.32
N ARG A 4 11.11 8.05 -2.09
CA ARG A 4 9.81 8.45 -2.65
C ARG A 4 9.31 7.29 -3.51
N ARG A 5 8.14 6.73 -3.18
CA ARG A 5 7.54 5.62 -3.94
C ARG A 5 7.23 6.07 -5.36
N SER A 6 7.33 5.16 -6.34
CA SER A 6 6.92 5.52 -7.70
C SER A 6 5.43 5.87 -7.78
N PRO A 7 5.01 6.68 -8.77
CA PRO A 7 3.60 6.94 -9.03
C PRO A 7 2.78 5.65 -9.23
N ALA A 8 3.37 4.64 -9.87
CA ALA A 8 2.73 3.34 -10.10
C ALA A 8 2.50 2.58 -8.79
N MET A 9 3.48 2.57 -7.88
CA MET A 9 3.30 2.00 -6.54
C MET A 9 2.25 2.76 -5.74
N LEU A 10 2.25 4.10 -5.77
CA LEU A 10 1.21 4.89 -5.09
C LEU A 10 -0.20 4.60 -5.61
N HIS A 11 -0.35 4.47 -6.94
CA HIS A 11 -1.61 4.07 -7.55
C HIS A 11 -2.05 2.67 -7.07
N ALA A 12 -1.14 1.69 -7.09
CA ALA A 12 -1.43 0.34 -6.60
C ALA A 12 -1.85 0.32 -5.12
N LEU A 13 -1.18 1.11 -4.28
CA LEU A 13 -1.55 1.26 -2.87
C LEU A 13 -2.91 1.92 -2.68
N GLY A 14 -3.28 2.88 -3.52
CA GLY A 14 -4.62 3.47 -3.55
C GLY A 14 -5.70 2.43 -3.84
N MET A 15 -5.45 1.51 -4.77
CA MET A 15 -6.41 0.44 -5.12
C MET A 15 -6.65 -0.55 -3.96
N VAL A 16 -5.67 -0.73 -3.08
CA VAL A 16 -5.72 -1.73 -1.98
C VAL A 16 -5.78 -1.07 -0.60
N ALA A 17 -6.11 0.22 -0.55
CA ALA A 17 -6.23 0.97 0.69
C ALA A 17 -7.42 0.47 1.54
N PRO A 18 -7.38 0.65 2.88
CA PRO A 18 -8.53 0.40 3.73
C PRO A 18 -9.80 1.08 3.21
N GLY A 19 -10.93 0.35 3.22
CA GLY A 19 -12.21 0.81 2.67
C GLY A 19 -12.44 0.49 1.18
N THR A 20 -11.42 0.01 0.46
CA THR A 20 -11.59 -0.46 -0.92
C THR A 20 -12.15 -1.90 -0.96
N PRO A 21 -12.93 -2.25 -2.00
CA PRO A 21 -13.40 -3.63 -2.19
C PRO A 21 -12.27 -4.66 -2.31
N LEU A 22 -11.13 -4.28 -2.92
CA LEU A 22 -9.96 -5.15 -3.00
C LEU A 22 -9.38 -5.45 -1.63
N ARG A 23 -9.23 -4.42 -0.79
CA ARG A 23 -8.71 -4.61 0.56
C ARG A 23 -9.60 -5.52 1.39
N GLU A 24 -10.91 -5.31 1.33
CA GLU A 24 -11.88 -6.19 1.99
C GLU A 24 -11.75 -7.63 1.50
N GLY A 25 -11.59 -7.84 0.19
CA GLY A 25 -11.39 -9.16 -0.39
C GLY A 25 -10.12 -9.86 0.11
N PHE A 26 -8.99 -9.14 0.20
CA PHE A 26 -7.75 -9.70 0.73
C PHE A 26 -7.82 -10.01 2.22
N ASP A 27 -8.45 -9.15 3.01
CA ASP A 27 -8.66 -9.41 4.44
C ASP A 27 -9.57 -10.63 4.65
N ARG A 28 -10.59 -10.84 3.80
CA ARG A 28 -11.41 -12.06 3.79
C ARG A 28 -10.62 -13.31 3.46
N ILE A 29 -9.73 -13.25 2.45
CA ILE A 29 -8.84 -14.36 2.09
C ILE A 29 -7.97 -14.75 3.29
N LEU A 30 -7.33 -13.76 3.93
CA LEU A 30 -6.52 -13.99 5.14
C LEU A 30 -7.35 -14.60 6.28
N GLN A 31 -8.54 -14.07 6.55
CA GLN A 31 -9.44 -14.58 7.61
C GLN A 31 -9.88 -16.02 7.35
N SER A 32 -10.00 -16.41 6.08
CA SER A 32 -10.32 -17.79 5.69
C SER A 32 -9.12 -18.75 5.77
N GLY A 33 -7.93 -18.25 6.15
CA GLY A 33 -6.70 -19.05 6.23
C GLY A 33 -6.17 -19.48 4.87
N MET A 34 -6.48 -18.74 3.81
CA MET A 34 -6.12 -19.07 2.43
C MET A 34 -5.01 -18.15 1.91
N GLY A 35 -4.19 -18.67 1.01
CA GLY A 35 -3.25 -17.89 0.21
C GLY A 35 -3.86 -17.43 -1.13
N ALA A 36 -3.31 -16.39 -1.73
CA ALA A 36 -3.74 -15.95 -3.06
C ALA A 36 -2.64 -15.22 -3.83
N LEU A 37 -2.68 -15.33 -5.16
CA LEU A 37 -1.85 -14.54 -6.07
C LEU A 37 -2.77 -13.79 -7.03
N ILE A 38 -2.77 -12.47 -6.96
CA ILE A 38 -3.68 -11.62 -7.73
C ILE A 38 -2.87 -10.71 -8.65
N VAL A 39 -3.22 -10.65 -9.93
CA VAL A 39 -2.66 -9.69 -10.89
C VAL A 39 -3.75 -8.70 -11.27
N VAL A 40 -3.46 -7.40 -11.17
CA VAL A 40 -4.39 -6.34 -11.57
C VAL A 40 -3.99 -5.83 -12.95
N GLY A 41 -4.78 -6.20 -13.95
CA GLY A 41 -4.50 -5.95 -15.36
C GLY A 41 -4.62 -7.24 -16.17
N ASP A 42 -5.40 -7.17 -17.24
CA ASP A 42 -5.73 -8.29 -18.13
C ASP A 42 -5.32 -8.00 -19.58
N GLY A 43 -4.32 -7.14 -19.76
CA GLY A 43 -3.75 -6.81 -21.06
C GLY A 43 -2.99 -7.98 -21.70
N PRO A 44 -2.61 -7.86 -22.99
CA PRO A 44 -1.97 -8.93 -23.76
C PRO A 44 -0.73 -9.51 -23.09
N ASP A 45 0.12 -8.67 -22.47
CA ASP A 45 1.33 -9.12 -21.80
C ASP A 45 1.06 -10.04 -20.61
N VAL A 46 0.00 -9.77 -19.84
CA VAL A 46 -0.44 -10.64 -18.74
C VAL A 46 -1.00 -11.94 -19.30
N LEU A 47 -1.84 -11.87 -20.34
CA LEU A 47 -2.43 -13.05 -20.96
C LEU A 47 -1.37 -13.98 -21.58
N ASN A 48 -0.28 -13.43 -22.12
CA ASN A 48 0.82 -14.19 -22.70
C ASN A 48 1.60 -15.04 -21.68
N ILE A 49 1.56 -14.68 -20.40
CA ILE A 49 2.17 -15.48 -19.31
C ILE A 49 1.15 -16.34 -18.56
N CYS A 50 -0.13 -16.27 -18.92
CA CYS A 50 -1.18 -17.09 -18.33
C CYS A 50 -1.24 -18.46 -19.02
N SER A 51 -1.08 -19.53 -18.23
CA SER A 51 -1.28 -20.90 -18.68
C SER A 51 -2.42 -21.56 -17.92
N GLY A 52 -3.33 -22.24 -18.63
CA GLY A 52 -4.49 -22.90 -18.03
C GLY A 52 -5.49 -21.92 -17.41
N GLY A 53 -6.19 -22.39 -16.36
CA GLY A 53 -7.29 -21.68 -15.72
C GLY A 53 -8.53 -21.57 -16.60
N PHE A 54 -9.47 -20.74 -16.17
CA PHE A 54 -10.71 -20.50 -16.91
C PHE A 54 -11.02 -19.01 -17.00
N LEU A 55 -11.65 -18.64 -18.12
CA LEU A 55 -12.21 -17.31 -18.33
C LEU A 55 -13.49 -17.21 -17.52
N LEU A 56 -13.60 -16.16 -16.70
CA LEU A 56 -14.75 -15.93 -15.85
C LEU A 56 -15.54 -14.70 -16.30
N ASP A 57 -14.83 -13.61 -16.63
CA ASP A 57 -15.39 -12.32 -17.06
C ASP A 57 -16.59 -11.85 -16.23
N ALA A 58 -16.46 -11.92 -14.90
CA ALA A 58 -17.55 -11.63 -13.98
C ALA A 58 -17.22 -10.41 -13.11
N ALA A 59 -18.23 -9.59 -12.79
CA ALA A 59 -18.08 -8.40 -11.94
C ALA A 59 -17.30 -8.68 -10.64
N PHE A 60 -16.55 -7.71 -10.15
CA PHE A 60 -15.78 -7.90 -8.93
C PHE A 60 -16.70 -7.85 -7.70
N SER A 61 -16.47 -8.74 -6.74
CA SER A 61 -16.91 -8.56 -5.36
C SER A 61 -15.89 -9.16 -4.39
N PRO A 62 -15.76 -8.61 -3.17
CA PRO A 62 -14.86 -9.16 -2.14
C PRO A 62 -15.11 -10.64 -1.87
N GLN A 63 -16.39 -11.05 -1.83
CA GLN A 63 -16.81 -12.43 -1.59
C GLN A 63 -16.39 -13.33 -2.76
N ARG A 64 -16.60 -12.90 -4.00
CA ARG A 64 -16.21 -13.68 -5.18
C ARG A 64 -14.70 -13.86 -5.26
N LEU A 65 -13.94 -12.80 -4.95
CA LEU A 65 -12.48 -12.90 -4.86
C LEU A 65 -12.06 -13.93 -3.80
N SER A 66 -12.66 -13.89 -2.61
CA SER A 66 -12.35 -14.83 -1.52
C SER A 66 -12.72 -16.27 -1.86
N GLU A 67 -13.84 -16.51 -2.54
CA GLU A 67 -14.25 -17.86 -2.95
C GLU A 67 -13.31 -18.44 -4.02
N LEU A 68 -12.91 -17.63 -5.01
CA LEU A 68 -11.97 -18.06 -6.04
C LEU A 68 -10.56 -18.30 -5.49
N ALA A 69 -10.16 -17.60 -4.43
CA ALA A 69 -8.88 -17.80 -3.77
C ALA A 69 -8.75 -19.16 -3.06
N LYS A 70 -9.87 -19.89 -2.85
CA LYS A 70 -9.83 -21.28 -2.36
C LYS A 70 -9.30 -22.25 -3.42
N MET A 71 -9.25 -21.83 -4.68
CA MET A 71 -8.63 -22.58 -5.75
C MET A 71 -7.14 -22.30 -5.80
N ASP A 72 -6.38 -23.24 -6.36
CA ASP A 72 -4.96 -23.03 -6.63
C ASP A 72 -4.72 -21.99 -7.74
N GLY A 73 -3.48 -21.54 -7.87
CA GLY A 73 -3.05 -20.65 -8.95
C GLY A 73 -3.30 -19.15 -8.67
N ALA A 74 -3.44 -18.39 -9.75
CA ALA A 74 -3.57 -16.95 -9.74
C ALA A 74 -4.94 -16.49 -10.25
N ILE A 75 -5.34 -15.32 -9.78
CA ILE A 75 -6.55 -14.60 -10.19
C ILE A 75 -6.12 -13.36 -10.96
N VAL A 76 -6.69 -13.16 -12.15
CA VAL A 76 -6.42 -11.98 -12.99
C VAL A 76 -7.65 -11.07 -12.97
N LEU A 77 -7.44 -9.82 -12.61
CA LEU A 77 -8.46 -8.78 -12.58
C LEU A 77 -8.32 -7.82 -13.75
N ALA A 78 -9.39 -7.09 -14.07
CA ALA A 78 -9.33 -5.92 -14.94
C ALA A 78 -8.31 -4.90 -14.39
N SER A 79 -7.76 -4.04 -15.25
CA SER A 79 -6.84 -2.96 -14.84
C SER A 79 -7.42 -1.99 -13.80
N ASN A 80 -8.75 -1.83 -13.78
CA ASN A 80 -9.48 -1.01 -12.79
C ASN A 80 -10.11 -1.85 -11.65
N ALA A 81 -9.79 -3.15 -11.59
CA ALA A 81 -10.36 -4.13 -10.66
C ALA A 81 -11.90 -4.24 -10.65
N SER A 82 -12.58 -3.77 -11.70
CA SER A 82 -14.06 -3.81 -11.81
C SER A 82 -14.62 -5.22 -12.03
N ARG A 83 -13.81 -6.13 -12.55
CA ARG A 83 -14.20 -7.52 -12.83
C ARG A 83 -13.02 -8.49 -12.69
N ILE A 84 -13.34 -9.75 -12.51
CA ILE A 84 -12.41 -10.87 -12.47
C ILE A 84 -12.39 -11.50 -13.87
N ALA A 85 -11.25 -11.34 -14.57
CA ALA A 85 -11.09 -11.83 -15.93
C ALA A 85 -10.89 -13.35 -15.96
N ARG A 86 -9.98 -13.86 -15.10
CA ARG A 86 -9.61 -15.28 -15.04
C ARG A 86 -9.31 -15.72 -13.62
N ALA A 87 -9.47 -17.01 -13.36
CA ALA A 87 -9.09 -17.65 -12.11
C ALA A 87 -8.42 -19.01 -12.36
N ASN A 88 -7.76 -19.55 -11.34
CA ASN A 88 -7.01 -20.80 -11.40
C ASN A 88 -5.94 -20.81 -12.50
N VAL A 89 -5.29 -19.68 -12.74
CA VAL A 89 -4.29 -19.52 -13.79
C VAL A 89 -2.91 -19.82 -13.25
N HIS A 90 -2.10 -20.58 -13.99
CA HIS A 90 -0.67 -20.70 -13.71
C HIS A 90 0.09 -19.57 -14.42
N LEU A 91 0.74 -18.69 -13.66
CA LEU A 91 1.58 -17.62 -14.20
C LEU A 91 3.00 -18.12 -14.48
N VAL A 92 3.46 -17.93 -15.72
CA VAL A 92 4.79 -18.37 -16.18
C VAL A 92 5.64 -17.14 -16.57
N PRO A 93 6.16 -16.38 -15.59
CA PRO A 93 7.03 -15.25 -15.88
C PRO A 93 8.40 -15.70 -16.40
N LYS A 94 9.16 -14.77 -16.99
CA LYS A 94 10.53 -15.04 -17.48
C LYS A 94 11.41 -15.59 -16.34
N PRO A 95 12.04 -16.77 -16.49
CA PRO A 95 12.75 -17.45 -15.40
C PRO A 95 14.02 -16.74 -14.96
N ASN A 96 14.61 -15.93 -15.86
CA ASN A 96 15.86 -15.21 -15.65
C ASN A 96 15.69 -13.91 -14.84
N VAL A 97 14.45 -13.52 -14.52
CA VAL A 97 14.20 -12.34 -13.70
C VAL A 97 14.64 -12.64 -12.26
N PRO A 98 15.58 -11.85 -11.70
CA PRO A 98 16.06 -12.05 -10.35
C PRO A 98 14.92 -11.82 -9.34
N THR A 99 14.95 -12.58 -8.26
CA THR A 99 13.98 -12.49 -7.17
C THR A 99 14.68 -12.70 -5.84
N SER A 100 14.34 -11.89 -4.85
CA SER A 100 14.80 -12.04 -3.46
C SER A 100 13.77 -12.74 -2.57
N GLU A 101 12.58 -13.00 -3.10
CA GLU A 101 11.50 -13.65 -2.36
C GLU A 101 11.75 -15.15 -2.14
N THR A 102 11.24 -15.65 -1.03
CA THR A 102 11.18 -17.08 -0.70
C THR A 102 9.77 -17.61 -0.94
N GLY A 103 9.64 -18.83 -1.46
CA GLY A 103 8.36 -19.44 -1.78
C GLY A 103 7.90 -19.16 -3.21
N THR A 104 7.24 -20.14 -3.82
CA THR A 104 6.87 -20.11 -5.24
C THR A 104 5.94 -18.94 -5.56
N ARG A 105 4.91 -18.70 -4.74
CA ARG A 105 3.92 -17.63 -4.93
C ARG A 105 4.54 -16.22 -4.91
N HIS A 106 5.43 -15.96 -3.96
CA HIS A 106 6.07 -14.64 -3.79
C HIS A 106 7.10 -14.40 -4.89
N ARG A 107 7.89 -15.43 -5.24
CA ARG A 107 8.82 -15.36 -6.38
C ARG A 107 8.11 -15.10 -7.70
N THR A 108 6.97 -15.76 -7.93
CA THR A 108 6.14 -15.50 -9.11
C THR A 108 5.59 -14.07 -9.08
N ALA A 109 5.10 -13.59 -7.93
CA ALA A 109 4.60 -12.23 -7.80
C ALA A 109 5.65 -11.17 -8.17
N GLU A 110 6.84 -11.28 -7.60
CA GLU A 110 7.94 -10.36 -7.87
C GLU A 110 8.38 -10.41 -9.34
N ARG A 111 8.52 -11.62 -9.91
CA ARG A 111 8.93 -11.78 -11.30
C ARG A 111 7.91 -11.24 -12.30
N VAL A 112 6.61 -11.44 -12.04
CA VAL A 112 5.54 -10.90 -12.89
C VAL A 112 5.54 -9.38 -12.82
N ALA A 113 5.59 -8.81 -11.61
CA ALA A 113 5.60 -7.36 -11.41
C ALA A 113 6.81 -6.68 -12.09
N ARG A 114 7.99 -7.30 -12.04
CA ARG A 114 9.20 -6.82 -12.74
C ARG A 114 9.13 -6.99 -14.26
N SER A 115 8.46 -8.04 -14.75
CA SER A 115 8.43 -8.34 -16.19
C SER A 115 7.42 -7.50 -16.98
N ILE A 116 6.25 -7.22 -16.38
CA ILE A 116 5.08 -6.66 -17.10
C ILE A 116 4.62 -5.32 -16.46
N THR A 117 5.25 -4.88 -15.36
CA THR A 117 4.97 -3.59 -14.68
C THR A 117 3.48 -3.40 -14.34
N VAL A 118 2.81 -4.50 -14.01
CA VAL A 118 1.44 -4.50 -13.46
C VAL A 118 1.46 -4.71 -11.95
N PRO A 119 0.48 -4.20 -11.19
CA PRO A 119 0.35 -4.51 -9.79
C PRO A 119 0.06 -5.99 -9.57
N VAL A 120 0.91 -6.63 -8.77
CA VAL A 120 0.73 -8.02 -8.34
C VAL A 120 0.62 -8.05 -6.82
N ILE A 121 -0.36 -8.76 -6.30
CA ILE A 121 -0.63 -8.88 -4.86
C ILE A 121 -0.45 -10.35 -4.48
N SER A 122 0.38 -10.60 -3.47
CA SER A 122 0.44 -11.90 -2.81
C SER A 122 -0.22 -11.82 -1.45
N VAL A 123 -1.12 -12.76 -1.17
CA VAL A 123 -1.65 -13.03 0.16
C VAL A 123 -1.03 -14.33 0.65
N SER A 124 -0.32 -14.27 1.77
CA SER A 124 0.38 -15.40 2.38
C SER A 124 -0.43 -15.91 3.56
N GLU A 125 -0.87 -17.16 3.49
CA GLU A 125 -1.57 -17.83 4.60
C GLU A 125 -0.64 -18.02 5.81
N ASP A 126 0.53 -18.63 5.60
CA ASP A 126 1.49 -18.97 6.65
C ASP A 126 1.97 -17.76 7.45
N MET A 127 2.25 -16.66 6.74
CA MET A 127 2.76 -15.44 7.36
C MET A 127 1.65 -14.48 7.76
N SER A 128 0.42 -14.70 7.31
CA SER A 128 -0.71 -13.77 7.46
C SER A 128 -0.38 -12.35 6.99
N ILE A 129 0.30 -12.22 5.84
CA ILE A 129 0.72 -10.94 5.25
C ILE A 129 0.15 -10.74 3.86
N ILE A 130 -0.08 -9.48 3.49
CA ILE A 130 -0.40 -9.06 2.13
C ILE A 130 0.77 -8.21 1.63
N ALA A 131 1.30 -8.53 0.45
CA ALA A 131 2.36 -7.76 -0.19
C ALA A 131 1.95 -7.34 -1.60
N VAL A 132 2.26 -6.10 -1.96
CA VAL A 132 2.03 -5.50 -3.27
C VAL A 132 3.38 -5.34 -3.97
N TYR A 133 3.47 -5.77 -5.21
CA TYR A 133 4.64 -5.68 -6.06
C TYR A 133 4.30 -4.84 -7.30
N VAL A 134 5.15 -3.88 -7.63
CA VAL A 134 5.06 -3.07 -8.85
C VAL A 134 6.47 -2.78 -9.33
N GLY A 135 6.86 -3.31 -10.49
CA GLY A 135 8.24 -3.22 -10.95
C GLY A 135 9.21 -3.81 -9.92
N ASP A 136 10.24 -3.05 -9.56
CA ASP A 136 11.22 -3.43 -8.52
C ASP A 136 10.79 -3.07 -7.08
N GLU A 137 9.63 -2.44 -6.91
CA GLU A 137 9.13 -2.06 -5.58
C GLU A 137 8.25 -3.15 -4.97
N LYS A 138 8.47 -3.40 -3.68
CA LYS A 138 7.64 -4.24 -2.83
C LYS A 138 7.12 -3.40 -1.66
N HIS A 139 5.83 -3.53 -1.36
CA HIS A 139 5.23 -2.95 -0.18
C HIS A 139 4.36 -3.95 0.55
N GLN A 140 4.74 -4.29 1.79
CA GLN A 140 3.91 -5.11 2.67
C GLN A 140 2.85 -4.24 3.33
N LEU A 141 1.58 -4.62 3.19
CA LEU A 141 0.48 -3.93 3.83
C LEU A 141 0.47 -4.23 5.33
N MET A 142 0.26 -3.19 6.13
CA MET A 142 0.00 -3.37 7.55
C MET A 142 -1.45 -3.86 7.78
N PRO A 143 -1.70 -4.63 8.85
CA PRO A 143 -3.05 -4.83 9.36
C PRO A 143 -3.70 -3.48 9.67
N ILE A 144 -5.00 -3.36 9.38
CA ILE A 144 -5.75 -2.11 9.55
C ILE A 144 -5.65 -1.56 10.98
N PRO A 145 -5.82 -2.35 12.07
CA PRO A 145 -5.70 -1.81 13.43
C PRO A 145 -4.34 -1.17 13.69
N ARG A 146 -3.25 -1.83 13.29
CA ARG A 146 -1.89 -1.32 13.47
C ARG A 146 -1.63 -0.05 12.66
N LEU A 147 -2.19 0.05 11.45
CA LEU A 147 -2.10 1.24 10.63
C LEU A 147 -2.83 2.42 11.29
N LEU A 148 -4.04 2.19 11.81
CA LEU A 148 -4.83 3.20 12.52
C LEU A 148 -4.15 3.65 13.81
N ASP A 149 -3.60 2.73 14.60
CA ASP A 149 -2.86 3.06 15.83
C ASP A 149 -1.66 3.96 15.53
N ARG A 150 -0.88 3.62 14.49
CA ARG A 150 0.26 4.42 14.05
C ARG A 150 -0.17 5.81 13.57
N ALA A 151 -1.24 5.89 12.78
CA ALA A 151 -1.77 7.17 12.30
C ALA A 151 -2.26 8.04 13.47
N ASN A 152 -3.00 7.47 14.41
CA ASN A 152 -3.46 8.16 15.62
C ASN A 152 -2.29 8.64 16.47
N GLN A 153 -1.23 7.84 16.62
CA GLN A 153 -0.03 8.25 17.34
C GLN A 153 0.70 9.40 16.65
N ALA A 154 0.82 9.35 15.32
CA ALA A 154 1.42 10.44 14.53
C ALA A 154 0.61 11.74 14.67
N MET A 155 -0.72 11.65 14.53
CA MET A 155 -1.63 12.80 14.72
C MET A 155 -1.51 13.41 16.12
N LYS A 156 -1.56 12.60 17.17
CA LYS A 156 -1.36 13.06 18.56
C LYS A 156 0.00 13.71 18.78
N THR A 157 1.02 13.26 18.07
CA THR A 157 2.36 13.84 18.15
C THR A 157 2.35 15.22 17.48
N LEU A 158 1.84 15.31 16.26
CA LEU A 158 1.70 16.56 15.52
C LEU A 158 0.87 17.60 16.29
N GLU A 159 -0.24 17.19 16.91
CA GLU A 159 -1.07 18.05 17.76
C GLU A 159 -0.28 18.69 18.89
N ARG A 160 0.53 17.91 19.63
CA ARG A 160 1.37 18.45 20.71
C ARG A 160 2.42 19.45 20.21
N TYR A 161 3.00 19.21 19.03
CA TYR A 161 3.94 20.15 18.43
C TYR A 161 3.24 21.45 17.99
N LYS A 162 2.04 21.33 17.43
CA LYS A 162 1.20 22.46 17.06
C LYS A 162 0.78 23.29 18.26
N GLU A 163 0.34 22.66 19.36
CA GLU A 163 -0.02 23.36 20.61
C GLU A 163 1.14 24.23 21.13
N ARG A 164 2.36 23.67 21.16
CA ARG A 164 3.57 24.41 21.54
C ARG A 164 3.89 25.56 20.58
N LEU A 165 3.68 25.37 19.29
CA LEU A 165 3.85 26.45 18.30
C LEU A 165 2.84 27.57 18.54
N VAL A 166 1.58 27.23 18.82
CA VAL A 166 0.53 28.23 19.13
C VAL A 166 0.89 29.01 20.40
N GLU A 167 1.36 28.34 21.46
CA GLU A 167 1.81 28.99 22.68
C GLU A 167 2.94 30.01 22.42
N VAL A 168 3.99 29.58 21.71
CA VAL A 168 5.11 30.46 21.35
C VAL A 168 4.66 31.61 20.44
N SER A 169 3.76 31.36 19.50
CA SER A 169 3.20 32.38 18.61
C SER A 169 2.40 33.43 19.40
N ASN A 170 1.60 33.02 20.37
CA ASN A 170 0.83 33.94 21.21
C ASN A 170 1.75 34.79 22.09
N ASN A 171 2.81 34.21 22.65
CA ASN A 171 3.80 34.95 23.45
C ASN A 171 4.55 35.97 22.60
N LEU A 172 4.97 35.60 21.38
CA LEU A 172 5.63 36.53 20.46
C LEU A 172 4.69 37.69 20.09
N ASN A 173 3.43 37.42 19.79
CA ASN A 173 2.43 38.44 19.49
C ASN A 173 2.21 39.40 20.67
N ALA A 174 2.20 38.91 21.91
CA ALA A 174 2.10 39.76 23.09
C ALA A 174 3.32 40.69 23.26
N LEU A 175 4.54 40.16 23.05
CA LEU A 175 5.77 40.95 23.06
C LEU A 175 5.82 41.98 21.93
N GLU A 176 5.29 41.64 20.76
CA GLU A 176 5.19 42.53 19.61
C GLU A 176 4.31 43.75 19.91
N VAL A 177 3.13 43.54 20.49
CA VAL A 177 2.23 44.62 20.93
C VAL A 177 2.91 45.53 21.97
N GLN A 178 3.74 44.96 22.84
CA GLN A 178 4.47 45.71 23.87
C GLN A 178 5.76 46.39 23.35
N GLY A 179 6.17 46.12 22.11
CA GLY A 179 7.44 46.61 21.56
C GLY A 179 8.69 45.99 22.24
N ALA A 180 8.56 44.78 22.80
CA ALA A 180 9.57 44.13 23.64
C ALA A 180 10.17 42.85 23.01
N VAL A 181 10.01 42.66 21.70
CA VAL A 181 10.48 41.46 20.98
C VAL A 181 12.01 41.39 20.95
N THR A 182 12.56 40.21 21.20
CA THR A 182 13.98 39.91 21.01
C THR A 182 14.22 38.95 19.85
N VAL A 183 15.45 38.91 19.34
CA VAL A 183 15.87 37.91 18.32
C VAL A 183 15.64 36.49 18.82
N ARG A 184 15.80 36.25 20.13
CA ARG A 184 15.57 34.94 20.73
C ARG A 184 14.12 34.47 20.55
N ASP A 185 13.15 35.36 20.72
CA ASP A 185 11.72 35.02 20.61
C ASP A 185 11.38 34.61 19.18
N VAL A 186 11.93 35.33 18.19
CA VAL A 186 11.78 35.00 16.76
C VAL A 186 12.42 33.66 16.43
N VAL A 187 13.64 33.40 16.92
CA VAL A 187 14.34 32.12 16.67
C VAL A 187 13.58 30.94 17.27
N VAL A 188 13.02 31.09 18.48
CA VAL A 188 12.22 30.03 19.12
C VAL A 188 10.95 29.74 18.31
N MET A 189 10.27 30.77 17.79
CA MET A 189 9.11 30.59 16.90
C MET A 189 9.48 29.81 15.63
N LEU A 190 10.54 30.22 14.93
CA LEU A 190 11.02 29.53 13.72
C LEU A 190 11.40 28.08 14.00
N GLN A 191 12.08 27.82 15.12
CA GLN A 191 12.43 26.46 15.52
C GLN A 191 11.18 25.60 15.73
N ARG A 192 10.13 26.12 16.37
CA ARG A 192 8.88 25.37 16.57
C ARG A 192 8.13 25.13 15.26
N THR A 193 8.11 26.11 14.35
CA THR A 193 7.54 25.94 13.01
C THR A 193 8.26 24.81 12.26
N GLU A 194 9.58 24.82 12.25
CA GLU A 194 10.38 23.78 11.60
C GLU A 194 10.13 22.39 12.21
N MET A 195 9.99 22.29 13.53
CA MET A 195 9.65 21.02 14.18
C MET A 195 8.27 20.50 13.75
N VAL A 196 7.26 21.38 13.64
CA VAL A 196 5.93 21.01 13.15
C VAL A 196 5.99 20.52 11.70
N LEU A 197 6.71 21.24 10.84
CA LEU A 197 6.86 20.88 9.42
C LEU A 197 7.52 19.51 9.25
N ARG A 198 8.60 19.24 10.00
CA ARG A 198 9.29 17.93 9.95
C ARG A 198 8.40 16.78 10.39
N ILE A 199 7.65 16.94 11.49
CA ILE A 199 6.74 15.90 11.98
C ILE A 199 5.55 15.70 11.02
N ALA A 200 5.12 16.74 10.30
CA ALA A 200 4.06 16.62 9.30
C ALA A 200 4.52 15.90 8.01
N GLU A 201 5.82 15.91 7.70
CA GLU A 201 6.38 15.20 6.54
C GLU A 201 6.64 13.70 6.79
N GLU A 202 6.76 13.27 8.05
CA GLU A 202 7.02 11.88 8.47
C GLU A 202 5.80 10.95 8.41
#